data_AF-A0A1C3KQB8-F1
#
_entry.id   AF-A0A1C3KQB8-F1
#
_cell.length_a   1.000
_cell.length_b   1.000
_cell.length_c   1.000
_cell.angle_alpha   90.00
_cell.angle_beta   90.00
_cell.angle_gamma   90.00
#
_symmetry.space_group_name_H-M   'P 1'
#
loop_
_entity.id
_entity.type
_entity.pdbx_description
1 polymer ?
#
loop_
_entity_poly.entity_id
_entity_poly.type
_entity_poly.pdbx_seq_one_letter_code
_entity_poly.pdbx_strand_id
1 'polypeptide(L)'
;MDAELEKEKKLVIEFFKSQKLTTEIARHFINVGFDSVNQKEKKKRPPFVVMESLLYVNPHILDDVEKFNKVNWLPGHKIRLQQMFSDIEENVKKFYEEYERGDSKNIPDYNVLRVSYKERTNGGSTSCWFLL
;
A
#
# COMPACT_ATOMS: atom_id res chain seq x y z
N MET A 1 19.80 -0.08 -9.06
CA MET A 1 18.43 0.49 -9.08
C MET A 1 17.40 -0.64 -9.05
N ASP A 2 17.62 -1.69 -9.85
CA ASP A 2 16.68 -2.83 -10.00
C ASP A 2 16.45 -3.66 -8.72
N ALA A 3 17.49 -3.90 -7.91
CA ALA A 3 17.37 -4.75 -6.72
C ALA A 3 16.47 -4.18 -5.61
N GLU A 4 16.23 -2.87 -5.57
CA GLU A 4 15.33 -2.23 -4.62
C GLU A 4 13.87 -2.33 -5.12
N LEU A 5 13.65 -2.03 -6.39
CA LEU A 5 12.37 -2.17 -7.06
C LEU A 5 11.84 -3.62 -7.02
N GLU A 6 12.71 -4.61 -7.24
CA GLU A 6 12.33 -6.02 -7.14
C GLU A 6 11.94 -6.45 -5.72
N LYS A 7 12.49 -5.80 -4.69
CA LYS A 7 12.06 -6.02 -3.30
C LYS A 7 10.68 -5.40 -3.05
N GLU A 8 10.42 -4.21 -3.59
CA GLU A 8 9.13 -3.52 -3.47
C GLU A 8 8.02 -4.33 -4.15
N LYS A 9 8.24 -4.77 -5.40
CA LYS A 9 7.33 -5.69 -6.12
C LYS A 9 7.06 -6.96 -5.34
N LYS A 10 8.09 -7.55 -4.74
CA LYS A 10 7.93 -8.75 -3.90
C LYS A 10 7.06 -8.47 -2.68
N LEU A 11 7.22 -7.32 -2.03
CA LEU A 11 6.38 -6.94 -0.88
C LEU A 11 4.91 -6.75 -1.29
N VAL A 12 4.64 -6.12 -2.43
CA VAL A 12 3.28 -6.00 -2.99
C VAL A 12 2.69 -7.38 -3.23
N ILE A 13 3.45 -8.32 -3.82
CA ILE A 13 2.99 -9.70 -4.01
C ILE A 13 2.64 -10.37 -2.66
N GLU A 14 3.50 -10.26 -1.65
CA GLU A 14 3.24 -10.86 -0.34
C GLU A 14 2.03 -10.21 0.36
N PHE A 15 1.82 -8.91 0.19
CA PHE A 15 0.62 -8.22 0.67
C PHE A 15 -0.65 -8.80 0.07
N PHE A 16 -0.73 -8.91 -1.24
CA PHE A 16 -1.91 -9.47 -1.91
C PHE A 16 -2.15 -10.93 -1.49
N LYS A 17 -1.09 -11.73 -1.29
CA LYS A 17 -1.22 -13.09 -0.76
C LYS A 17 -1.81 -13.11 0.66
N SER A 18 -1.39 -12.20 1.55
CA SER A 18 -1.97 -12.08 2.89
C SER A 18 -3.49 -11.82 2.85
N GLN A 19 -3.94 -11.13 1.80
CA GLN A 19 -5.35 -10.81 1.55
C GLN A 19 -6.09 -11.91 0.76
N LYS A 20 -5.50 -13.11 0.63
CA LYS A 20 -6.06 -14.26 -0.11
C LYS A 20 -6.30 -13.96 -1.60
N LEU A 21 -5.52 -13.05 -2.18
CA LEU A 21 -5.48 -12.78 -3.62
C LEU A 21 -4.29 -13.49 -4.24
N THR A 22 -4.41 -13.79 -5.54
CA THR A 22 -3.35 -14.49 -6.26
C THR A 22 -2.21 -13.55 -6.63
N THR A 23 -1.02 -14.11 -6.82
CA THR A 23 0.14 -13.38 -7.37
C THR A 23 -0.20 -12.72 -8.71
N GLU A 24 -1.07 -13.33 -9.51
CA GLU A 24 -1.50 -12.76 -10.79
C GLU A 24 -2.26 -11.45 -10.61
N ILE A 25 -3.16 -11.38 -9.62
CA ILE A 25 -3.84 -10.13 -9.29
C ILE A 25 -2.83 -9.07 -8.86
N ALA A 26 -1.85 -9.41 -8.02
CA ALA A 26 -0.80 -8.48 -7.60
C ALA A 26 0.01 -7.93 -8.79
N ARG A 27 0.32 -8.77 -9.79
CA ARG A 27 1.03 -8.35 -11.01
C ARG A 27 0.26 -7.30 -11.80
N HIS A 28 -1.06 -7.37 -11.84
CA HIS A 28 -1.86 -6.36 -12.53
C HIS A 28 -1.64 -4.95 -11.96
N PHE A 29 -1.50 -4.85 -10.64
CA PHE A 29 -1.18 -3.59 -9.94
C PHE A 29 0.26 -3.14 -10.21
N ILE A 30 1.21 -4.08 -10.20
CA ILE A 30 2.62 -3.78 -10.53
C ILE A 30 2.73 -3.25 -11.96
N ASN A 31 2.02 -3.85 -12.92
CA ASN A 31 2.07 -3.45 -14.34
C ASN A 31 1.61 -2.02 -14.59
N VAL A 32 0.72 -1.48 -13.75
CA VAL A 32 0.26 -0.09 -13.85
C VAL A 32 1.05 0.89 -12.98
N GLY A 33 2.12 0.42 -12.31
CA GLY A 33 2.98 1.26 -11.47
C GLY A 33 2.56 1.37 -10.01
N PHE A 34 1.65 0.52 -9.52
CA PHE A 34 1.43 0.33 -8.08
C PHE A 34 2.50 -0.61 -7.48
N ASP A 35 3.75 -0.40 -7.86
CA ASP A 35 4.93 -1.16 -7.42
C ASP A 35 5.93 -0.31 -6.63
N SER A 36 5.79 1.02 -6.67
CA SER A 36 6.82 1.96 -6.24
C SER A 36 6.41 2.85 -5.06
N VAL A 37 7.37 3.04 -4.16
CA VAL A 37 7.45 4.17 -3.22
C VAL A 37 7.65 5.47 -4.01
N ASN A 38 6.89 6.53 -3.70
CA ASN A 38 7.17 7.87 -4.24
C ASN A 38 8.64 8.28 -4.02
N GLN A 39 9.45 8.18 -5.07
CA GLN A 39 10.91 8.28 -5.01
C GLN A 39 11.44 9.72 -4.86
N LYS A 40 10.57 10.75 -4.85
CA LYS A 40 10.99 12.17 -4.86
C LYS A 40 11.46 12.75 -3.53
N GLU A 41 11.48 12.00 -2.44
CA GLU A 41 11.89 12.54 -1.12
C GLU A 41 12.88 11.63 -0.36
N LYS A 42 13.83 11.03 -1.07
CA LYS A 42 14.97 10.34 -0.46
C LYS A 42 15.97 11.33 0.14
N LYS A 43 15.65 11.94 1.29
CA LYS A 43 16.67 12.49 2.22
C LYS A 43 16.27 12.61 3.69
N LYS A 44 15.01 12.37 4.07
CA LYS A 44 14.55 12.40 5.48
C LYS A 44 13.49 11.34 5.84
N ARG A 45 13.18 10.41 4.94
CA ARG A 45 12.08 9.46 5.12
C ARG A 45 12.57 8.11 5.68
N PRO A 46 11.87 7.50 6.66
CA PRO A 46 12.18 6.15 7.12
C PRO A 46 11.99 5.13 5.97
N PRO A 47 12.75 4.03 5.97
CA PRO A 47 13.00 3.23 4.76
C PRO A 47 11.83 2.37 4.25
N PHE A 48 10.62 2.48 4.78
CA PHE A 48 9.52 1.55 4.47
C PHE A 48 8.22 2.28 4.16
N VAL A 49 8.03 2.60 2.88
CA VAL A 49 6.89 3.39 2.38
C VAL A 49 6.19 2.64 1.22
N VAL A 50 6.36 1.31 1.19
CA VAL A 50 6.16 0.45 -0.01
C VAL A 50 4.70 0.34 -0.45
N MET A 51 3.74 0.82 0.35
CA MET A 51 2.30 0.71 0.05
C MET A 51 1.59 2.05 -0.04
N GLU A 52 2.30 3.19 -0.05
CA GLU A 52 1.63 4.50 -0.19
C GLU A 52 0.79 4.57 -1.47
N SER A 53 1.25 4.00 -2.58
CA SER A 53 0.53 4.03 -3.86
C SER A 53 -0.79 3.22 -3.81
N LEU A 54 -0.81 2.10 -3.07
CA LEU A 54 -2.01 1.28 -2.87
C LEU A 54 -3.08 1.98 -2.02
N LEU A 55 -2.70 2.92 -1.14
CA LEU A 55 -3.66 3.72 -0.36
C LEU A 55 -4.54 4.62 -1.24
N TYR A 56 -4.10 4.95 -2.46
CA TYR A 56 -4.85 5.79 -3.40
C TYR A 56 -5.75 4.98 -4.34
N VAL A 57 -5.73 3.65 -4.25
CA VAL A 57 -6.60 2.81 -5.07
C VAL A 57 -8.04 2.95 -4.57
N ASN A 58 -8.89 3.43 -5.47
CA ASN A 58 -10.33 3.51 -5.26
C ASN A 58 -11.05 2.60 -6.28
N PRO A 59 -12.37 2.39 -6.16
CA PRO A 59 -13.10 1.51 -7.07
C PRO A 59 -12.94 1.84 -8.57
N HIS A 60 -12.80 3.11 -8.95
CA HIS A 60 -12.60 3.50 -10.35
C HIS A 60 -11.23 3.05 -10.88
N ILE A 61 -10.20 3.11 -10.03
CA ILE A 61 -8.86 2.62 -10.37
C ILE A 61 -8.87 1.10 -10.61
N LEU A 62 -9.76 0.34 -9.96
CA LEU A 62 -9.86 -1.10 -10.20
C LEU A 62 -10.27 -1.42 -11.65
N ASP A 63 -11.23 -0.66 -12.18
CA ASP A 63 -11.67 -0.81 -13.58
C ASP A 63 -10.54 -0.42 -14.55
N ASP A 64 -9.77 0.63 -14.23
CA ASP A 64 -8.61 1.06 -15.02
C ASP A 64 -7.49 0.03 -15.02
N VAL A 65 -7.20 -0.59 -13.87
CA VAL A 65 -6.21 -1.67 -13.74
C VAL A 65 -6.62 -2.88 -14.57
N GLU A 66 -7.88 -3.30 -14.47
CA GLU A 66 -8.43 -4.41 -15.25
C GLU A 66 -8.31 -4.16 -16.76
N LYS A 67 -8.73 -2.96 -17.20
CA LYS A 67 -8.67 -2.55 -18.60
C LYS A 67 -7.24 -2.46 -19.13
N PHE A 68 -6.32 -1.89 -18.36
CA PHE A 68 -4.91 -1.77 -18.75
C PHE A 68 -4.28 -3.16 -18.97
N ASN A 69 -4.58 -4.10 -18.08
CA ASN A 69 -4.06 -5.47 -18.17
C ASN A 69 -4.80 -6.34 -19.18
N LYS A 70 -5.88 -5.83 -19.81
CA LYS A 70 -6.72 -6.55 -20.79
C LYS A 70 -7.28 -7.86 -20.22
N VAL A 71 -7.65 -7.85 -18.95
CA VAL A 71 -8.23 -8.99 -18.25
C VAL A 71 -9.69 -8.73 -17.92
N ASN A 72 -10.44 -9.79 -17.61
CA ASN A 72 -11.76 -9.68 -17.03
C ASN A 72 -11.77 -10.46 -15.71
N TRP A 73 -11.79 -9.74 -14.61
CA TRP A 73 -11.82 -10.32 -13.28
C TRP A 73 -13.22 -10.87 -12.98
N LEU A 74 -13.24 -12.09 -12.45
CA LEU A 74 -14.47 -12.67 -11.95
C LEU A 74 -15.08 -11.78 -10.85
N PRO A 75 -16.42 -11.74 -10.70
CA PRO A 75 -17.09 -10.93 -9.68
C PRO A 75 -16.53 -11.14 -8.27
N GLY A 76 -16.17 -12.38 -7.92
CA GLY A 76 -15.57 -12.70 -6.62
C GLY A 76 -14.19 -12.05 -6.39
N HIS A 77 -13.37 -11.89 -7.44
CA HIS A 77 -12.10 -11.16 -7.32
C HIS A 77 -12.35 -9.65 -7.15
N LYS A 78 -13.32 -9.09 -7.88
CA LYS A 78 -13.70 -7.67 -7.75
C LYS A 78 -14.20 -7.35 -6.34
N ILE A 79 -15.07 -8.20 -5.78
CA ILE A 79 -15.57 -8.03 -4.40
C ILE A 79 -14.43 -8.08 -3.39
N ARG A 80 -13.49 -9.04 -3.51
CA ARG A 80 -12.33 -9.13 -2.60
C ARG A 80 -11.42 -7.91 -2.70
N LEU A 81 -11.18 -7.40 -3.92
CA LEU A 81 -10.39 -6.18 -4.11
C LEU A 81 -11.09 -4.98 -3.48
N GLN A 82 -12.40 -4.81 -3.70
CA GLN A 82 -13.18 -3.73 -3.09
C GLN A 82 -13.14 -3.79 -1.56
N GLN A 83 -13.30 -4.98 -0.97
CA GLN A 83 -13.20 -5.18 0.49
C GLN A 83 -11.78 -4.94 1.02
N MET A 84 -10.76 -5.40 0.29
CA MET A 84 -9.37 -5.16 0.69
C MET A 84 -9.04 -3.67 0.68
N PHE A 85 -9.50 -2.94 -0.33
CA PHE A 85 -9.23 -1.51 -0.47
C PHE A 85 -10.14 -0.62 0.39
N SER A 86 -11.31 -1.08 0.81
CA SER A 86 -12.16 -0.32 1.75
C SER A 86 -11.49 -0.12 3.11
N ASP A 87 -10.72 -1.12 3.56
CA ASP A 87 -10.00 -1.10 4.84
C ASP A 87 -8.47 -1.13 4.64
N ILE A 88 -7.98 -0.52 3.55
CA ILE A 88 -6.58 -0.63 3.12
C ILE A 88 -5.59 -0.22 4.21
N GLU A 89 -5.88 0.84 4.98
CA GLU A 89 -4.99 1.28 6.08
C GLU A 89 -4.82 0.21 7.16
N GLU A 90 -5.90 -0.47 7.54
CA GLU A 90 -5.88 -1.52 8.55
C GLU A 90 -5.26 -2.81 8.01
N ASN A 91 -5.51 -3.13 6.73
CA ASN A 91 -4.92 -4.29 6.08
C ASN A 91 -3.40 -4.14 5.93
N VAL A 92 -2.92 -2.95 5.55
CA VAL A 92 -1.50 -2.61 5.50
C VAL A 92 -0.88 -2.68 6.90
N LYS A 93 -1.58 -2.16 7.92
CA LYS A 93 -1.15 -2.27 9.32
C LYS A 93 -0.93 -3.71 9.75
N LYS A 94 -1.97 -4.55 9.62
CA LYS A 94 -1.93 -5.96 10.02
C LYS A 94 -0.82 -6.71 9.30
N PHE A 95 -0.66 -6.44 8.00
CA PHE A 95 0.42 -7.04 7.22
C PHE A 95 1.80 -6.75 7.83
N TYR A 96 2.09 -5.50 8.19
CA TYR A 96 3.36 -5.16 8.83
C TYR A 96 3.50 -5.73 10.24
N GLU A 97 2.44 -5.69 11.06
CA GLU A 97 2.45 -6.27 12.41
C GLU A 97 2.66 -7.80 12.42
N GLU A 98 2.14 -8.50 11.42
CA GLU A 98 2.34 -9.94 11.23
C GLU A 98 3.74 -10.23 10.67
N TYR A 99 4.23 -9.39 9.75
CA TYR A 99 5.56 -9.52 9.16
C TYR A 99 6.68 -9.26 10.19
N GLU A 100 6.48 -8.31 11.11
CA GLU A 100 7.40 -8.04 12.22
C GLU A 100 7.43 -9.18 13.26
N ARG A 101 6.32 -9.91 13.40
CA ARG A 101 6.19 -11.03 14.36
C ARG A 101 6.83 -12.32 13.86
N GLY A 102 7.13 -12.42 12.56
CA GLY A 102 7.72 -13.60 11.92
C GLY A 102 9.08 -13.31 11.24
N ASP A 103 10.17 -13.49 12.00
CA ASP A 103 11.53 -13.84 11.53
C ASP A 103 12.20 -13.03 10.39
N SER A 104 11.78 -11.80 10.10
CA SER A 104 12.44 -10.97 9.08
C SER A 104 13.20 -9.81 9.70
N LYS A 105 14.49 -10.04 10.02
CA LYS A 105 15.43 -8.99 10.41
C LYS A 105 15.52 -7.94 9.28
N ASN A 106 15.04 -6.72 9.56
CA ASN A 106 15.09 -5.46 8.77
C ASN A 106 13.71 -4.93 8.30
N ILE A 107 12.77 -4.63 9.20
CA ILE A 107 11.65 -3.69 8.93
C ILE A 107 11.45 -2.72 10.12
N PRO A 108 11.18 -1.41 9.90
CA PRO A 108 10.89 -0.41 10.93
C PRO A 108 9.41 -0.40 11.36
N ASP A 109 9.22 -0.11 12.65
CA ASP A 109 7.95 0.01 13.38
C ASP A 109 6.86 0.80 12.64
N TYR A 110 5.72 0.14 12.39
CA TYR A 110 4.52 0.70 11.76
C TYR A 110 3.98 1.97 12.47
N ASN A 111 4.11 2.07 13.79
CA ASN A 111 3.65 3.24 14.54
C ASN A 111 4.45 4.50 14.20
N VAL A 112 5.74 4.35 13.89
CA VAL A 112 6.60 5.45 13.42
C VAL A 112 6.19 5.90 12.00
N LEU A 113 5.75 4.96 11.16
CA LEU A 113 5.29 5.24 9.80
C LEU A 113 3.95 6.00 9.77
N ARG A 114 3.01 5.63 10.65
CA ARG A 114 1.66 6.23 10.71
C ARG A 114 1.66 7.68 11.22
N VAL A 115 2.47 8.00 12.23
CA VAL A 115 2.58 9.36 12.79
C VAL A 115 3.07 10.34 11.72
N SER A 116 4.08 9.93 10.94
CA SER A 116 4.60 10.73 9.82
C SER A 116 3.57 11.00 8.72
N TYR A 117 2.60 10.10 8.50
CA TYR A 117 1.51 10.31 7.54
C TYR A 117 0.45 11.28 8.06
N LYS A 118 0.00 11.12 9.31
CA LYS A 118 -1.00 12.01 9.93
C LYS A 118 -0.49 13.44 10.12
N GLU A 119 0.78 13.62 10.45
CA GLU A 119 1.39 14.97 10.52
C GLU A 119 1.47 15.65 9.14
N ARG A 120 1.55 14.87 8.05
CA ARG A 120 1.52 15.38 6.67
C ARG A 120 0.12 15.76 6.19
N THR A 121 -0.92 15.03 6.59
CA THR A 121 -2.32 15.30 6.17
C THR A 121 -3.02 16.36 7.03
N ASN A 122 -2.62 16.50 8.29
CA ASN A 122 -3.11 17.56 9.18
C ASN A 122 -2.30 18.87 9.08
N GLY A 123 -1.34 18.96 8.15
CA GLY A 123 -0.59 20.20 7.86
C GLY A 123 -1.41 21.28 7.14
N GLY A 124 -2.67 21.01 6.82
CA GLY A 124 -3.63 21.99 6.33
C GLY A 124 -4.71 22.26 7.38
N SER A 125 -4.57 23.40 8.08
CA SER A 125 -5.53 23.95 9.05
C SER A 125 -5.50 23.35 10.46
N THR A 126 -4.51 23.77 11.25
CA THR A 126 -4.78 24.11 12.66
C THR A 126 -5.25 25.56 12.72
N SER A 127 -6.47 25.81 12.24
CA SER A 127 -7.24 26.95 12.75
C SER A 127 -7.54 26.65 14.21
N CYS A 128 -6.80 27.30 15.11
CA CYS A 128 -7.12 27.43 16.53
C CYS A 128 -8.61 27.73 16.69
N TRP A 129 -9.42 26.79 17.19
CA TRP A 129 -10.66 27.05 17.95
C TRP A 129 -11.10 25.75 18.64
N PHE A 130 -10.35 25.26 19.61
CA PHE A 130 -10.96 24.60 20.77
C PHE A 130 -10.14 24.94 22.02
N LEU A 131 -10.79 25.76 22.84
CA LEU A 131 -10.72 25.84 24.30
C LEU A 131 -9.70 26.78 24.95
N LEU A 132 -10.30 27.87 25.46
CA LEU A 132 -9.94 28.80 26.54
C LEU A 132 -9.15 30.06 26.14
#